data_AF-A0A0G0PN26-F1
#
_entry.id   AF-A0A0G0PN26-F1
#
_cell.length_a   1.000
_cell.length_b   1.000
_cell.length_c   1.000
_cell.angle_alpha   90.00
_cell.angle_beta   90.00
_cell.angle_gamma   90.00
#
_symmetry.space_group_name_H-M   'P 1'
#
loop_
_entity.id
_entity.type
_entity.pdbx_description
1 polymer ?
#
loop_
_entity_poly.entity_id
_entity_poly.type
_entity_poly.pdbx_seq_one_letter_code
_entity_poly.pdbx_strand_id
1 'polypeptide(L)'
;MNLRDFSIASERREYLEKALSINLEQVHNETVEQAEDVHCENLIGATSIPLGVAGPIKIRGEYVNGQYILPLATTEGALIASVSRGCKTITQSGGAVVYAYRVGTTRGPVFYTGGLQKSRILYTWVREHEALL
;
A
#
# COMPACT_ATOMS: atom_id res chain seq x y z
N MET A 1 8.07 14.84 -28.46
CA MET A 1 7.73 13.41 -28.56
C MET A 1 7.24 12.97 -27.20
N ASN A 2 6.12 12.24 -27.12
CA ASN A 2 5.35 12.04 -25.88
C ASN A 2 5.46 10.58 -25.42
N LEU A 3 5.64 10.31 -24.12
CA LEU A 3 5.68 8.93 -23.59
C LEU A 3 4.38 8.16 -23.85
N ARG A 4 3.28 8.88 -24.10
CA ARG A 4 1.99 8.32 -24.51
C ARG A 4 1.99 7.69 -25.90
N ASP A 5 3.01 7.99 -26.71
CA ASP A 5 3.15 7.44 -28.06
C ASP A 5 3.57 5.94 -28.03
N PHE A 6 4.01 5.45 -26.86
CA PHE A 6 4.43 4.05 -26.66
C PHE A 6 3.37 3.29 -25.87
N SER A 7 2.97 2.14 -26.38
CA SER A 7 1.97 1.27 -25.74
C SER A 7 2.60 0.30 -24.75
N ILE A 8 3.85 -0.10 -24.98
CA ILE A 8 4.56 -1.14 -24.22
C ILE A 8 5.58 -0.51 -23.26
N ALA A 9 5.74 -1.11 -22.08
CA ALA A 9 6.67 -0.62 -21.06
C ALA A 9 8.14 -0.66 -21.52
N SER A 10 8.54 -1.69 -22.27
CA SER A 10 9.89 -1.82 -22.83
C SER A 10 10.22 -0.68 -23.80
N GLU A 11 9.29 -0.31 -24.68
CA GLU A 11 9.47 0.81 -25.63
C GLU A 11 9.69 2.14 -24.89
N ARG A 12 8.90 2.40 -23.83
CA ARG A 12 9.09 3.59 -22.98
C ARG A 12 10.46 3.58 -22.31
N ARG A 13 10.90 2.43 -21.80
CA ARG A 13 12.21 2.27 -21.15
C ARG A 13 13.35 2.50 -22.13
N GLU A 14 13.34 1.85 -23.29
CA GLU A 14 14.37 2.02 -24.32
C GLU A 14 14.45 3.46 -24.82
N TYR A 15 13.29 4.12 -24.97
CA TYR A 15 13.24 5.53 -25.32
C TYR A 15 13.94 6.39 -24.26
N LEU A 16 13.66 6.16 -22.98
CA LEU A 16 14.30 6.90 -21.88
C LEU A 16 15.80 6.62 -21.79
N GLU A 17 16.24 5.37 -21.97
CA GLU A 17 17.66 5.00 -22.01
C GLU A 17 18.42 5.79 -23.08
N LYS A 18 17.85 5.87 -24.30
CA LYS A 18 18.43 6.63 -25.42
C LYS A 18 18.38 8.13 -25.18
N ALA A 19 17.24 8.66 -24.76
CA ALA A 19 17.03 10.10 -24.59
C ALA A 19 17.90 10.70 -23.48
N LEU A 20 18.12 9.93 -22.40
CA LEU A 20 18.85 10.38 -21.22
C LEU A 20 20.30 9.86 -21.17
N SER A 21 20.71 8.99 -22.10
CA SER A 21 22.02 8.33 -22.09
C SER A 21 22.30 7.59 -20.77
N ILE A 22 21.29 6.84 -20.29
CA ILE A 22 21.36 6.04 -19.05
C ILE A 22 21.06 4.56 -19.33
N ASN A 23 21.38 3.69 -18.38
CA ASN A 23 21.05 2.27 -18.41
C ASN A 23 19.99 1.96 -17.34
N LEU A 24 18.90 1.31 -17.71
CA LEU A 24 17.79 0.91 -16.83
C LEU A 24 17.62 -0.61 -16.76
N GLU A 25 18.69 -1.37 -16.94
CA GLU A 25 18.68 -2.84 -16.92
C GLU A 25 18.13 -3.41 -15.61
N GLN A 26 18.43 -2.80 -14.46
CA GLN A 26 17.94 -3.25 -13.15
C GLN A 26 16.45 -2.93 -12.91
N VAL A 27 15.83 -2.11 -13.76
CA VAL A 27 14.39 -1.81 -13.73
C VAL A 27 13.60 -2.83 -14.57
N HIS A 28 14.30 -3.61 -15.39
CA HIS A 28 13.74 -4.70 -16.18
C HIS A 28 13.43 -5.90 -15.29
N ASN A 29 12.26 -5.89 -14.65
CA ASN A 29 11.74 -7.08 -13.99
C ASN A 29 10.81 -7.82 -14.98
N GLU A 30 11.24 -9.01 -15.39
CA GLU A 30 10.48 -9.94 -16.25
C GLU A 30 9.16 -10.43 -15.63
N THR A 31 8.90 -10.06 -14.37
CA THR A 31 7.75 -10.51 -13.58
C THR A 31 6.44 -9.79 -13.91
N VAL A 32 6.47 -8.75 -14.74
CA VAL A 32 5.26 -8.13 -15.28
C VAL A 32 4.97 -8.76 -16.63
N GLU A 33 4.32 -9.93 -16.61
CA GLU A 33 3.96 -10.64 -17.84
C GLU A 33 2.97 -9.84 -18.70
N GLN A 34 2.14 -9.00 -18.08
CA GLN A 34 1.17 -8.11 -18.76
C GLN A 34 1.10 -6.75 -18.07
N ALA A 35 1.32 -5.67 -18.84
CA ALA A 35 1.25 -4.30 -18.33
C ALA A 35 -0.15 -3.91 -17.82
N GLU A 36 -1.18 -4.61 -18.27
CA GLU A 36 -2.59 -4.41 -17.90
C GLU A 36 -2.90 -4.83 -16.46
N ASP A 37 -2.11 -5.74 -15.89
CA ASP A 37 -2.24 -6.21 -14.50
C ASP A 37 -1.46 -5.34 -13.50
N VAL A 38 -0.77 -4.32 -13.99
CA VAL A 38 0.02 -3.42 -13.15
C VAL A 38 -0.68 -2.08 -13.01
N HIS A 39 -1.03 -1.76 -11.77
CA HIS A 39 -1.63 -0.48 -11.37
C HIS A 39 -0.57 0.64 -11.35
N CYS A 40 -0.01 0.98 -12.51
CA CYS A 40 0.95 2.06 -12.69
C CYS A 40 0.83 2.70 -14.07
N GLU A 41 0.64 4.01 -14.13
CA GLU A 41 0.64 4.77 -15.37
C GLU A 41 2.07 4.94 -15.92
N ASN A 42 2.20 4.98 -17.26
CA ASN A 42 3.49 5.14 -17.95
C ASN A 42 4.56 4.13 -17.51
N LEU A 43 4.14 2.89 -17.24
CA LEU A 43 5.00 1.80 -16.80
C LEU A 43 6.25 1.67 -17.69
N ILE A 44 7.43 1.56 -17.07
CA ILE A 44 8.72 1.31 -17.72
C ILE A 44 9.43 0.04 -17.19
N GLY A 45 8.82 -0.64 -16.23
CA GLY A 45 9.37 -1.77 -15.50
C GLY A 45 9.01 -1.70 -14.02
N ALA A 46 9.73 -2.43 -13.17
CA ALA A 46 9.50 -2.46 -11.74
C ALA A 46 10.83 -2.43 -10.97
N THR A 47 10.79 -1.99 -9.72
CA THR A 47 11.96 -2.04 -8.83
C THR A 47 11.83 -3.21 -7.86
N SER A 48 12.96 -3.85 -7.56
CA SER A 48 13.02 -4.94 -6.59
C SER A 48 13.26 -4.39 -5.18
N ILE A 49 12.42 -4.82 -4.24
CA ILE A 49 12.61 -4.54 -2.80
C ILE A 49 12.95 -5.87 -2.12
N PRO A 50 14.04 -5.98 -1.34
CA PRO A 50 14.36 -7.20 -0.61
C PRO A 50 13.20 -7.63 0.29
N LEU A 51 12.81 -8.90 0.18
CA LEU A 51 11.73 -9.50 0.95
C LEU A 51 12.30 -10.56 1.89
N GLY A 52 12.06 -10.39 3.19
CA GLY A 52 12.42 -11.38 4.20
C GLY A 52 11.23 -11.77 5.07
N VAL A 53 11.48 -12.65 6.05
CA VAL A 53 10.45 -13.19 6.94
C VAL A 53 10.82 -13.01 8.41
N ALA A 54 9.83 -12.69 9.24
CA ALA A 54 9.94 -12.64 10.70
C ALA A 54 8.87 -13.53 11.35
N GLY A 55 9.20 -14.20 12.47
CA GLY A 55 8.23 -15.01 13.21
C GLY A 55 8.79 -16.34 13.72
N PRO A 56 7.92 -17.24 14.24
CA PRO A 56 6.47 -17.05 14.33
C PRO A 56 6.04 -16.06 15.41
N ILE A 57 5.00 -15.27 15.13
CA ILE A 57 4.27 -14.46 16.11
C ILE A 57 2.98 -15.19 16.49
N LYS A 58 2.77 -15.45 17.78
CA LYS A 58 1.52 -16.01 18.31
C LYS A 58 0.54 -14.89 18.62
N ILE A 59 -0.61 -14.88 17.95
CA ILE A 59 -1.69 -13.91 18.13
C ILE A 59 -2.94 -14.63 18.65
N ARG A 60 -3.62 -13.99 19.60
CA ARG A 60 -4.92 -14.37 20.15
C ARG A 60 -5.87 -13.18 19.98
N GLY A 61 -6.54 -13.10 18.84
CA GLY A 61 -7.51 -12.06 18.54
C GLY A 61 -8.86 -12.62 18.14
N GLU A 62 -9.83 -11.72 18.00
CA GLU A 62 -11.20 -12.06 17.59
C GLU A 62 -11.25 -12.65 16.17
N TYR A 63 -10.50 -12.07 15.24
CA TYR A 63 -10.49 -12.49 13.82
C TYR A 63 -9.37 -13.47 13.47
N VAL A 64 -8.31 -13.53 14.28
CA VAL A 64 -7.13 -14.36 14.03
C VAL A 64 -6.63 -14.97 15.34
N ASN A 65 -6.43 -16.28 15.36
CA ASN A 65 -5.92 -16.99 16.53
C ASN A 65 -4.98 -18.11 16.08
N GLY A 66 -3.67 -17.91 16.26
CA GLY A 66 -2.67 -18.81 15.70
C GLY A 66 -1.25 -18.29 15.75
N GLN A 67 -0.36 -18.97 15.03
CA GLN A 67 1.03 -18.56 14.81
C GLN A 67 1.22 -18.15 13.35
N TYR A 68 1.89 -17.02 13.13
CA TYR A 68 2.02 -16.44 11.80
C TYR A 68 3.48 -16.12 11.47
N ILE A 69 3.84 -16.30 10.21
CA ILE A 69 5.08 -15.82 9.62
C ILE A 69 4.77 -14.52 8.87
N LEU A 70 5.54 -13.47 9.16
CA LEU A 70 5.33 -12.14 8.63
C LEU A 70 6.28 -11.89 7.45
N PRO A 71 5.79 -11.72 6.22
CA PRO A 71 6.59 -11.21 5.11
C PRO A 71 6.85 -9.71 5.31
N LEU A 72 8.10 -9.28 5.19
CA LEU A 72 8.52 -7.88 5.34
C LEU A 72 9.41 -7.47 4.16
N ALA A 73 8.92 -6.54 3.33
CA ALA A 73 9.69 -5.93 2.25
C ALA A 73 10.39 -4.66 2.77
N THR A 74 11.72 -4.64 2.79
CA THR A 74 12.49 -3.50 3.31
C THR A 74 13.92 -3.48 2.77
N THR A 75 14.50 -2.29 2.65
CA THR A 75 15.95 -2.08 2.45
C THR A 75 16.66 -1.70 3.75
N GLU A 76 15.91 -1.49 4.85
CA GLU A 76 16.46 -1.10 6.15
C GLU A 76 17.14 -2.30 6.84
N GLY A 77 18.44 -2.14 7.12
CA GLY A 77 19.20 -3.12 7.87
C GLY A 77 18.63 -3.36 9.27
N ALA A 78 18.77 -4.59 9.76
CA ALA A 78 18.34 -5.02 11.10
C ALA A 78 16.82 -4.97 11.41
N LEU A 79 15.97 -4.33 10.59
CA LEU A 79 14.52 -4.24 10.82
C LEU A 79 13.90 -5.64 10.99
N ILE A 80 14.08 -6.53 10.02
CA ILE A 80 13.53 -7.90 10.05
C ILE A 80 14.05 -8.70 11.24
N ALA A 81 15.36 -8.59 11.53
CA ALA A 81 15.97 -9.27 12.67
C ALA A 81 15.41 -8.77 14.01
N SER A 82 15.17 -7.45 14.12
CA SER A 82 14.57 -6.83 15.29
C SER A 82 13.13 -7.30 15.50
N VAL A 83 12.30 -7.27 14.45
CA VAL A 83 10.91 -7.77 14.50
C VAL A 83 10.89 -9.25 14.84
N SER A 84 11.77 -10.07 14.26
CA SER A 84 11.86 -11.50 14.55
C SER A 84 12.19 -11.80 16.02
N ARG A 85 13.13 -11.04 16.62
CA ARG A 85 13.39 -11.12 18.08
C ARG A 85 12.16 -10.79 18.90
N GLY A 86 11.44 -9.71 18.55
CA GLY A 86 10.19 -9.34 19.22
C GLY A 86 9.12 -10.44 19.11
N CYS A 87 8.95 -11.03 17.92
CA CYS A 87 8.03 -12.14 17.68
C CYS A 87 8.36 -13.34 18.58
N LYS A 88 9.65 -13.70 18.67
CA LYS A 88 10.11 -14.79 19.54
C LYS A 88 9.75 -14.52 21.00
N THR A 89 10.06 -13.33 21.52
CA THR A 89 9.73 -12.96 22.90
C THR A 89 8.23 -13.03 23.16
N ILE A 90 7.41 -12.39 22.32
CA ILE A 90 5.94 -12.38 22.47
C ILE A 90 5.37 -13.81 22.45
N THR A 91 5.80 -14.63 21.49
CA THR A 91 5.33 -16.01 21.34
C THR A 91 5.70 -16.86 22.56
N GLN A 92 6.92 -16.73 23.06
CA GLN A 92 7.38 -17.44 24.26
C GLN A 92 6.64 -16.97 25.53
N SER A 93 6.22 -15.70 25.59
CA SER A 93 5.37 -15.16 26.66
C SER A 93 3.88 -15.53 26.55
N GLY A 94 3.51 -16.46 25.66
CA GLY A 94 2.15 -16.96 25.51
C GLY A 94 1.33 -16.31 24.40
N GLY A 95 1.88 -15.33 23.68
CA GLY A 95 1.28 -14.65 22.54
C GLY A 95 0.58 -13.33 22.89
N ALA A 96 0.42 -12.46 21.88
CA ALA A 96 -0.26 -11.18 22.03
C ALA A 96 -1.78 -11.33 21.96
N VAL A 97 -2.51 -10.61 22.81
CA VAL A 97 -3.97 -10.47 22.72
C VAL A 97 -4.28 -9.20 21.93
N VAL A 98 -5.08 -9.31 20.86
CA VAL A 98 -5.31 -8.21 19.91
C VAL A 98 -6.80 -8.07 19.60
N TYR A 99 -7.30 -6.84 19.59
CA TYR A 99 -8.66 -6.49 19.19
C TYR A 99 -8.61 -5.34 18.17
N ALA A 100 -9.51 -5.35 17.19
CA ALA A 100 -9.67 -4.26 16.23
C ALA A 100 -10.95 -3.47 16.57
N TYR A 101 -10.81 -2.16 16.75
CA TYR A 101 -11.93 -1.25 16.98
C TYR A 101 -11.93 -0.16 15.91
N ARG A 102 -13.12 0.35 15.58
CA ARG A 102 -13.31 1.46 14.62
C ARG A 102 -12.73 1.16 13.23
N VAL A 103 -13.09 0.02 12.67
CA VAL A 103 -12.71 -0.37 11.31
C VAL A 103 -13.56 0.41 10.30
N GLY A 104 -12.92 1.22 9.48
CA GLY A 104 -13.59 1.99 8.43
C GLY A 104 -12.62 2.94 7.73
N THR A 105 -13.06 3.48 6.60
CA THR A 105 -12.33 4.55 5.89
C THR A 105 -13.18 5.82 5.90
N THR A 106 -12.53 6.98 5.88
CA THR A 106 -13.20 8.28 5.83
C THR A 106 -12.97 8.94 4.48
N ARG A 107 -13.98 9.62 3.96
CA ARG A 107 -13.85 10.53 2.81
C ARG A 107 -14.48 11.87 3.18
N GLY A 108 -13.75 12.97 2.94
CA GLY A 108 -14.21 14.33 3.23
C GLY A 108 -14.49 15.12 1.96
N PRO A 109 -15.68 14.98 1.34
CA PRO A 109 -16.05 15.83 0.21
C PRO A 109 -16.18 17.30 0.65
N VAL A 110 -15.89 18.22 -0.28
CA VAL A 110 -16.10 19.65 -0.08
C VAL A 110 -17.27 20.10 -0.93
N PHE A 111 -18.26 20.74 -0.28
CA PHE A 111 -19.45 21.27 -0.95
C PHE A 111 -19.46 22.79 -0.91
N TYR A 112 -19.69 23.40 -2.06
CA TYR A 112 -20.01 24.82 -2.16
C TYR A 112 -21.53 25.00 -2.10
N THR A 113 -22.02 25.77 -1.13
CA THR A 113 -23.45 25.96 -0.88
C THR A 113 -23.94 27.37 -1.22
N GLY A 114 -23.04 28.30 -1.59
CA GLY A 114 -23.39 29.68 -1.91
C GLY A 114 -23.58 30.61 -0.71
N GLY A 115 -23.13 30.23 0.50
CA GLY A 115 -23.09 31.11 1.68
C GLY A 115 -23.33 30.39 3.01
N LEU A 116 -23.04 31.05 4.14
CA LEU A 116 -23.08 30.46 5.47
C LEU A 116 -24.48 29.91 5.83
N GLN A 117 -25.55 30.62 5.45
CA GLN A 117 -26.93 30.21 5.69
C GLN A 117 -27.24 28.87 5.01
N LYS A 118 -26.85 28.72 3.75
CA LYS A 118 -27.07 27.47 2.99
C LYS A 118 -26.16 26.34 3.48
N SER A 119 -24.92 26.64 3.88
CA SER A 119 -24.05 25.66 4.55
C SER A 119 -24.66 25.10 5.82
N ARG A 120 -25.32 25.93 6.64
CA ARG A 120 -25.97 25.47 7.87
C ARG A 120 -27.14 24.52 7.59
N ILE A 121 -27.91 24.77 6.51
CA ILE A 121 -28.99 23.88 6.08
C ILE A 121 -28.43 22.50 5.71
N LEU A 122 -27.40 22.47 4.85
CA LEU A 122 -26.74 21.21 4.46
C LEU A 122 -26.15 20.47 5.67
N TYR A 123 -25.45 21.19 6.56
CA TYR A 123 -24.89 20.62 7.78
C TYR A 123 -25.97 19.96 8.63
N THR A 124 -27.07 20.66 8.91
CA THR A 124 -28.15 20.15 9.75
C THR A 124 -28.80 18.93 9.10
N TRP A 125 -29.07 19.00 7.80
CA TRP A 125 -29.64 17.88 7.05
C TRP A 125 -28.75 16.63 7.12
N VAL A 126 -27.44 16.76 6.90
CA VAL A 126 -26.50 15.62 6.99
C VAL A 126 -26.50 15.03 8.39
N ARG A 127 -26.50 15.85 9.45
CA ARG A 127 -26.52 15.35 10.84
C ARG A 127 -27.82 14.60 11.17
N GLU A 128 -28.96 15.04 10.64
CA GLU A 128 -30.25 14.39 10.86
C GLU A 128 -30.41 13.07 10.08
N HIS A 129 -29.68 12.92 8.97
CA HIS A 129 -29.79 11.76 8.08
C HIS A 129 -28.54 10.86 8.12
N GLU A 130 -27.63 11.06 9.08
CA GLU A 130 -26.37 10.32 9.21
C GLU A 130 -26.56 8.81 9.27
N ALA A 131 -27.66 8.32 9.87
CA ALA A 131 -27.96 6.88 9.95
C ALA A 131 -28.42 6.24 8.63
N LEU A 132 -28.75 7.04 7.62
CA LEU A 132 -29.17 6.60 6.29
C LEU A 132 -28.03 6.64 5.26
N LEU A 133 -26.90 7.24 5.63
CA LEU A 133 -25.70 7.42 4.81
C LEU A 133 -24.66 6.34 5.11
#